data_AF-A0AA41QHX2-F1
#
_entry.id   AF-A0AA41QHX2-F1
#
_cell.length_a   1.000
_cell.length_b   1.000
_cell.length_c   1.000
_cell.angle_alpha   90.00
_cell.angle_beta   90.00
_cell.angle_gamma   90.00
#
_symmetry.space_group_name_H-M   'P 1'
#
loop_
_entity.id
_entity.type
_entity.pdbx_description
1 polymer ?
#
loop_
_entity_poly.entity_id
_entity_poly.type
_entity_poly.pdbx_seq_one_letter_code
_entity_poly.pdbx_strand_id
1 'polypeptide(L)'
;MTDDQNRSPEPDHESLLGAYFSQAFTLPADVAALGEADDLDEDDLGDFPFPLPEQETRGEPPLRPINLNLLTSTEAANYWPQLDGWVEWLRRDYGLGITIIPPLWHRHAELRWELSALHTAWLAAYDPEAHAGAPITWHRELAEAKHRLHEWVSQSGTSLTEDRPTPVTLWPGEPGFGAEQTWKDAGQPTPIADRGADFRAWMAEDVARRRAVEARVSADLRAPMLGRHLLHRDAGRAE
;
A
#
# COMPACT_ATOMS: atom_id res chain seq x y z
N MET A 1 34.37 -39.85 17.69
CA MET A 1 33.55 -39.48 18.86
C MET A 1 34.03 -38.09 19.24
N THR A 2 33.43 -36.98 18.87
CA THR A 2 32.10 -36.58 18.33
C THR A 2 32.36 -35.09 18.01
N ASP A 3 32.43 -34.66 16.76
CA ASP A 3 31.34 -34.19 15.89
C ASP A 3 30.24 -33.35 16.57
N ASP A 4 29.93 -32.25 15.87
CA ASP A 4 28.74 -31.39 15.92
C ASP A 4 28.72 -30.10 16.78
N GLN A 5 28.26 -29.03 16.10
CA GLN A 5 27.66 -27.77 16.58
C GLN A 5 28.52 -26.50 16.78
N ASN A 6 28.92 -25.88 15.67
CA ASN A 6 28.91 -24.41 15.59
C ASN A 6 28.45 -23.95 14.20
N ARG A 7 27.15 -24.05 13.94
CA ARG A 7 26.49 -23.51 12.74
C ARG A 7 25.99 -22.10 13.10
N SER A 8 26.69 -21.07 12.62
CA SER A 8 26.16 -19.69 12.60
C SER A 8 24.81 -19.68 11.88
N PRO A 9 23.81 -18.90 12.34
CA PRO A 9 22.57 -18.78 11.61
C PRO A 9 22.85 -18.05 10.29
N GLU A 10 22.51 -18.68 9.17
CA GLU A 10 22.41 -18.00 7.87
C GLU A 10 21.50 -16.77 8.02
N PRO A 11 21.77 -15.68 7.28
CA PRO A 11 20.80 -14.60 7.17
C PRO A 11 19.46 -15.20 6.72
N ASP A 12 18.39 -14.83 7.41
CA ASP A 12 17.04 -15.17 6.99
C ASP A 12 16.82 -14.59 5.58
N HIS A 13 16.67 -15.49 4.59
CA HIS A 13 16.41 -15.12 3.20
C HIS A 13 15.23 -14.14 3.06
N GLU A 14 14.30 -14.16 4.02
CA GLU A 14 13.12 -13.29 4.12
C GLU A 14 13.49 -11.80 4.40
N SER A 15 14.44 -11.51 5.28
CA SER A 15 14.90 -10.14 5.57
C SER A 15 15.62 -9.50 4.37
N LEU A 16 16.37 -10.30 3.62
CA LEU A 16 17.01 -9.88 2.38
C LEU A 16 15.99 -9.65 1.26
N LEU A 17 14.92 -10.42 1.16
CA LEU A 17 13.85 -10.20 0.20
C LEU A 17 13.04 -8.94 0.52
N GLY A 18 12.73 -8.67 1.79
CA GLY A 18 12.03 -7.43 2.19
C GLY A 18 12.87 -6.16 1.94
N ALA A 19 14.17 -6.20 2.23
CA ALA A 19 15.11 -5.14 1.91
C ALA A 19 15.34 -5.01 0.39
N TYR A 20 15.46 -6.14 -0.30
CA TYR A 20 15.56 -6.19 -1.77
C TYR A 20 14.30 -5.62 -2.39
N PHE A 21 13.08 -6.02 -2.06
CA PHE A 21 11.87 -5.44 -2.67
C PHE A 21 11.68 -3.95 -2.35
N SER A 22 12.09 -3.50 -1.16
CA SER A 22 12.08 -2.08 -0.82
C SER A 22 13.06 -1.25 -1.67
N GLN A 23 14.16 -1.86 -2.14
CA GLN A 23 15.23 -1.20 -2.91
C GLN A 23 15.23 -1.55 -4.41
N ALA A 24 14.73 -2.71 -4.82
CA ALA A 24 14.78 -3.28 -6.17
C ALA A 24 13.87 -2.52 -7.13
N PHE A 25 12.87 -1.82 -6.57
CA PHE A 25 11.99 -0.92 -7.31
C PHE A 25 12.36 0.55 -7.14
N THR A 26 13.32 0.87 -6.26
CA THR A 26 13.89 2.21 -6.10
C THR A 26 15.10 2.34 -7.03
N LEU A 27 15.03 3.22 -8.03
CA LEU A 27 16.19 3.51 -8.87
C LEU A 27 17.33 4.12 -8.02
N PRO A 28 18.59 3.68 -8.18
CA PRO A 28 19.72 4.55 -7.93
C PRO A 28 19.61 5.76 -8.86
N ALA A 29 19.83 6.97 -8.34
CA ALA A 29 19.82 8.19 -9.16
C ALA A 29 20.84 8.14 -10.32
N ASP A 30 21.84 7.26 -10.24
CA ASP A 30 23.02 7.27 -11.10
C ASP A 30 23.29 5.90 -11.75
N VAL A 31 22.40 5.44 -12.64
CA VAL A 31 22.75 4.32 -13.56
C VAL A 31 23.60 4.79 -14.76
N ALA A 32 24.15 6.01 -14.69
CA ALA A 32 25.14 6.52 -15.64
C ALA A 32 26.59 6.38 -15.13
N ALA A 33 26.81 5.83 -13.93
CA ALA A 33 28.12 5.82 -13.28
C ALA A 33 28.60 4.42 -12.83
N LEU A 34 28.14 3.34 -13.49
CA LEU A 34 28.86 2.06 -13.41
C LEU A 34 29.97 2.07 -14.46
N GLY A 35 30.99 2.87 -14.20
CA GLY A 35 32.31 2.71 -14.83
C GLY A 35 32.91 1.37 -14.39
N GLU A 36 33.63 0.74 -15.31
CA GLU A 36 34.43 -0.49 -15.18
C GLU A 36 34.42 -1.14 -13.79
N ALA A 37 33.73 -2.28 -13.67
CA ALA A 37 34.04 -3.25 -12.62
C ALA A 37 35.31 -4.01 -13.04
N ASP A 38 36.46 -3.35 -12.85
CA ASP A 38 37.77 -4.02 -12.82
C ASP A 38 38.36 -3.76 -11.43
N ASP A 39 38.74 -4.86 -10.77
CA ASP A 39 39.57 -4.94 -9.56
C ASP A 39 38.98 -4.38 -8.25
N LEU A 40 38.22 -5.22 -7.54
CA LEU A 40 38.09 -5.12 -6.07
C LEU A 40 38.46 -6.46 -5.44
N ASP A 41 39.64 -6.50 -4.80
CA ASP A 41 40.14 -7.65 -4.03
C ASP A 41 39.30 -7.88 -2.76
N GLU A 42 38.95 -9.14 -2.47
CA GLU A 42 38.04 -9.56 -1.38
C GLU A 42 38.60 -9.34 0.05
N ASP A 43 39.83 -8.84 0.21
CA ASP A 43 40.53 -8.81 1.50
C ASP A 43 40.45 -7.48 2.28
N ASP A 44 39.77 -6.43 1.79
CA ASP A 44 39.79 -5.08 2.40
C ASP A 44 38.43 -4.57 2.93
N LEU A 45 37.48 -5.47 3.25
CA LEU A 45 36.22 -5.12 3.92
C LEU A 45 36.28 -5.22 5.46
N GLY A 46 37.48 -5.13 6.03
CA GLY A 46 37.72 -5.19 7.47
C GLY A 46 37.76 -3.81 8.11
N ASP A 47 36.80 -3.54 9.00
CA ASP A 47 36.80 -2.54 10.08
C ASP A 47 35.97 -1.25 9.85
N PHE A 48 34.67 -1.33 10.16
CA PHE A 48 33.86 -0.16 10.52
C PHE A 48 33.31 -0.32 11.95
N PRO A 49 33.72 0.52 12.91
CA PRO A 49 33.28 0.42 14.29
C PRO A 49 32.08 1.34 14.53
N PHE A 50 30.86 0.85 14.30
CA PHE A 50 29.64 1.51 14.79
C PHE A 50 28.68 0.50 15.42
N PRO A 51 28.31 0.67 16.70
CA PRO A 51 27.29 -0.16 17.33
C PRO A 51 25.92 0.30 16.80
N LEU A 52 25.25 -0.55 16.03
CA LEU A 52 23.88 -0.29 15.59
C LEU A 52 22.91 -0.58 16.76
N PRO A 53 21.92 0.30 17.01
CA PRO A 53 20.93 0.10 18.05
C PRO A 53 20.03 -1.08 17.67
N GLU A 54 19.57 -1.83 18.67
CA GLU A 54 18.61 -2.92 18.56
C GLU A 54 17.40 -2.46 17.72
N GLN A 55 17.38 -2.87 16.44
CA GLN A 55 16.25 -2.65 15.55
C GLN A 55 15.16 -3.59 16.03
N GLU A 56 14.12 -3.04 16.65
CA GLU A 56 12.87 -3.75 16.84
C GLU A 56 12.48 -4.40 15.52
N THR A 57 12.39 -5.73 15.52
CA THR A 57 12.03 -6.56 14.37
C THR A 57 10.78 -6.01 13.70
N ARG A 58 10.97 -5.34 12.56
CA ARG A 58 9.88 -5.04 11.62
C ARG A 58 9.54 -6.36 10.93
N GLY A 59 8.87 -7.25 11.66
CA GLY A 59 8.47 -8.56 11.15
C GLY A 59 7.68 -8.40 9.86
N GLU A 60 8.07 -9.15 8.84
CA GLU A 60 7.35 -9.23 7.59
C GLU A 60 5.90 -9.64 7.89
N PRO A 61 4.89 -8.84 7.49
CA PRO A 61 3.52 -9.23 7.72
C PRO A 61 3.28 -10.52 6.92
N PRO A 62 2.76 -11.59 7.53
CA PRO A 62 2.51 -12.84 6.83
C PRO A 62 1.67 -12.57 5.58
N LEU A 63 1.99 -13.23 4.45
CA LEU A 63 1.24 -13.15 3.20
C LEU A 63 -0.23 -13.48 3.45
N ARG A 64 -1.01 -12.44 3.72
CA ARG A 64 -2.41 -12.52 4.13
C ARG A 64 -3.23 -11.65 3.22
N PRO A 65 -4.50 -12.00 2.95
CA PRO A 65 -5.42 -11.10 2.26
C PRO A 65 -5.43 -9.74 2.96
N ILE A 66 -5.08 -8.69 2.22
CA ILE A 66 -4.98 -7.34 2.77
C ILE A 66 -6.35 -6.67 2.67
N ASN A 67 -6.95 -6.38 3.83
CA ASN A 67 -8.11 -5.50 3.90
C ASN A 67 -7.64 -4.06 4.16
N LEU A 68 -7.64 -3.22 3.11
CA LEU A 68 -7.18 -1.83 3.18
C LEU A 68 -7.93 -0.98 4.21
N ASN A 69 -9.18 -1.34 4.54
CA ASN A 69 -9.98 -0.64 5.56
C ASN A 69 -9.53 -0.95 6.99
N LEU A 70 -8.89 -2.10 7.20
CA LEU A 70 -8.47 -2.57 8.51
C LEU A 70 -7.03 -2.21 8.86
N LEU A 71 -6.27 -1.63 7.91
CA LEU A 71 -4.90 -1.20 8.19
C LEU A 71 -4.88 -0.13 9.28
N THR A 72 -4.05 -0.34 10.29
CA THR A 72 -3.68 0.70 11.24
C THR A 72 -2.92 1.83 10.55
N SER A 73 -2.75 2.96 11.23
CA SER A 73 -1.96 4.08 10.71
C SER A 73 -0.51 3.69 10.43
N THR A 74 0.09 2.87 11.27
CA THR A 74 1.45 2.34 11.10
C THR A 74 1.53 1.36 9.94
N GLU A 75 0.58 0.41 9.83
CA GLU A 75 0.56 -0.53 8.71
C GLU A 75 0.34 0.19 7.38
N ALA A 76 -0.57 1.17 7.32
CA ALA A 76 -0.83 1.97 6.13
C ALA A 76 0.42 2.77 5.70
N ALA A 77 1.12 3.41 6.65
CA ALA A 77 2.34 4.16 6.36
C ALA A 77 3.46 3.28 5.76
N ASN A 78 3.50 1.99 6.11
CA ASN A 78 4.44 1.04 5.55
C ASN A 78 3.95 0.44 4.23
N TYR A 79 2.65 0.18 4.12
CA TYR A 79 2.04 -0.52 2.99
C TYR A 79 1.99 0.34 1.73
N TRP A 80 1.59 1.61 1.86
CA TRP A 80 1.40 2.47 0.69
C TRP A 80 2.66 2.65 -0.17
N PRO A 81 3.86 2.94 0.39
CA PRO A 81 5.07 3.07 -0.41
C PRO A 81 5.48 1.78 -1.13
N GLN A 82 5.27 0.61 -0.50
CA GLN A 82 5.56 -0.68 -1.12
C GLN A 82 4.66 -0.93 -2.33
N LEU A 83 3.36 -0.66 -2.18
CA LEU A 83 2.42 -0.76 -3.29
C LEU A 83 2.76 0.23 -4.40
N ASP A 84 3.14 1.47 -4.07
CA ASP A 84 3.51 2.47 -5.08
C ASP A 84 4.76 2.10 -5.87
N GLY A 85 5.81 1.62 -5.19
CA GLY A 85 7.01 1.10 -5.85
C GLY A 85 6.71 -0.09 -6.75
N TRP A 86 5.89 -1.03 -6.28
CA TRP A 86 5.47 -2.19 -7.07
C TRP A 86 4.63 -1.79 -8.30
N VAL A 87 3.73 -0.80 -8.17
CA VAL A 87 2.94 -0.28 -9.31
C VAL A 87 3.85 0.41 -10.33
N GLU A 88 4.86 1.18 -9.90
CA GLU A 88 5.83 1.82 -10.79
C GLU A 88 6.66 0.76 -11.54
N TRP A 89 7.09 -0.29 -10.85
CA TRP A 89 7.74 -1.43 -11.49
C TRP A 89 6.83 -2.10 -12.51
N LEU A 90 5.60 -2.46 -12.12
CA LEU A 90 4.65 -3.16 -12.97
C LEU A 90 4.38 -2.37 -14.25
N ARG A 91 4.12 -1.06 -14.15
CA ARG A 91 3.84 -0.24 -15.33
C ARG A 91 5.05 -0.11 -16.24
N ARG A 92 6.27 -0.01 -15.69
CA ARG A 92 7.50 0.18 -16.45
C ARG A 92 7.91 -1.10 -17.16
N ASP A 93 7.96 -2.20 -16.44
CA ASP A 93 8.50 -3.47 -16.95
C ASP A 93 7.50 -4.17 -17.89
N TYR A 94 6.19 -3.99 -17.68
CA TYR A 94 5.14 -4.52 -18.57
C TYR A 94 4.65 -3.52 -19.62
N GLY A 95 5.22 -2.30 -19.66
CA GLY A 95 4.84 -1.25 -20.61
C GLY A 95 3.36 -0.86 -20.52
N LEU A 96 2.80 -0.79 -19.30
CA LEU A 96 1.40 -0.44 -19.09
C LEU A 96 1.21 1.07 -19.29
N GLY A 97 0.35 1.40 -20.26
CA GLY A 97 -0.03 2.77 -20.54
C GLY A 97 -1.03 3.32 -19.52
N ILE A 98 -1.29 4.62 -19.67
CA ILE A 98 -2.23 5.38 -18.84
C ILE A 98 -3.66 4.81 -18.84
N THR A 99 -4.06 4.18 -19.93
CA THR A 99 -5.39 3.58 -20.06
C THR A 99 -5.57 2.36 -19.14
N ILE A 100 -4.50 1.84 -18.55
CA ILE A 100 -4.54 0.72 -17.60
C ILE A 100 -4.24 1.22 -16.19
N ILE A 101 -3.16 2.00 -16.02
CA ILE A 101 -2.76 2.54 -14.72
C ILE A 101 -2.53 4.05 -14.87
N PRO A 102 -3.44 4.90 -14.36
CA PRO A 102 -3.32 6.35 -14.46
C PRO A 102 -2.34 6.91 -13.42
N PRO A 103 -1.82 8.14 -13.61
CA PRO A 103 -0.85 8.70 -12.68
C PRO A 103 -1.37 8.75 -11.23
N LEU A 104 -2.61 9.21 -11.02
CA LEU A 104 -3.23 9.30 -9.70
C LEU A 104 -4.06 8.06 -9.33
N TRP A 105 -3.58 6.86 -9.68
CA TRP A 105 -4.25 5.59 -9.34
C TRP A 105 -4.61 5.48 -7.84
N HIS A 106 -3.79 6.07 -6.97
CA HIS A 106 -3.99 6.08 -5.52
C HIS A 106 -5.20 6.89 -5.07
N ARG A 107 -5.79 7.74 -5.92
CA ARG A 107 -7.05 8.45 -5.62
C ARG A 107 -8.29 7.59 -5.89
N HIS A 108 -8.19 6.61 -6.76
CA HIS A 108 -9.26 5.69 -7.16
C HIS A 108 -9.34 4.46 -6.24
N ALA A 109 -10.45 4.30 -5.53
CA ALA A 109 -10.59 3.20 -4.57
C ALA A 109 -10.56 1.83 -5.26
N GLU A 110 -11.26 1.72 -6.37
CA GLU A 110 -11.36 0.55 -7.22
C GLU A 110 -9.98 0.11 -7.75
N LEU A 111 -9.11 1.05 -8.12
CA LEU A 111 -7.74 0.76 -8.53
C LEU A 111 -6.88 0.33 -7.34
N ARG A 112 -7.00 1.01 -6.19
CA ARG A 112 -6.27 0.60 -4.96
C ARG A 112 -6.60 -0.84 -4.58
N TRP A 113 -7.87 -1.23 -4.62
CA TRP A 113 -8.29 -2.59 -4.30
C TRP A 113 -7.74 -3.62 -5.30
N GLU A 114 -7.93 -3.39 -6.60
CA GLU A 114 -7.45 -4.33 -7.63
C GLU A 114 -5.92 -4.47 -7.60
N LEU A 115 -5.19 -3.36 -7.52
CA LEU A 115 -3.72 -3.36 -7.47
C LEU A 115 -3.20 -4.00 -6.19
N SER A 116 -3.87 -3.78 -5.04
CA SER A 116 -3.50 -4.44 -3.78
C SER A 116 -3.64 -5.97 -3.86
N ALA A 117 -4.69 -6.45 -4.51
CA ALA A 117 -4.93 -7.88 -4.69
C ALA A 117 -3.90 -8.49 -5.64
N LEU A 118 -3.61 -7.83 -6.77
CA LEU A 118 -2.58 -8.26 -7.70
C LEU A 118 -1.19 -8.30 -7.07
N HIS A 119 -0.85 -7.30 -6.25
CA HIS A 119 0.43 -7.26 -5.53
C HIS A 119 0.53 -8.43 -4.54
N THR A 120 -0.53 -8.69 -3.78
CA THR A 120 -0.56 -9.82 -2.84
C THR A 120 -0.44 -11.16 -3.56
N ALA A 121 -1.12 -11.31 -4.70
CA ALA A 121 -1.02 -12.52 -5.51
C ALA A 121 0.37 -12.68 -6.16
N TRP A 122 1.02 -11.58 -6.51
CA TRP A 122 2.39 -11.59 -7.03
C TRP A 122 3.38 -12.07 -5.96
N LEU A 123 3.30 -11.53 -4.74
CA LEU A 123 4.13 -11.97 -3.63
C LEU A 123 3.96 -13.47 -3.36
N ALA A 124 2.72 -13.96 -3.33
CA ALA A 124 2.44 -15.39 -3.15
C ALA A 124 2.93 -16.27 -4.33
N ALA A 125 2.98 -15.74 -5.55
CA ALA A 125 3.42 -16.49 -6.72
C ALA A 125 4.94 -16.61 -6.84
N TYR A 126 5.69 -15.69 -6.24
CA TYR A 126 7.14 -15.66 -6.24
C TYR A 126 7.76 -16.00 -4.87
N ASP A 127 6.94 -16.49 -3.94
CA ASP A 127 7.39 -17.06 -2.67
C ASP A 127 8.26 -18.31 -2.93
N PRO A 128 9.37 -18.52 -2.19
CA PRO A 128 10.26 -19.67 -2.36
C PRO A 128 9.56 -21.03 -2.23
N GLU A 129 8.49 -21.11 -1.43
CA GLU A 129 7.71 -22.32 -1.20
C GLU A 129 6.55 -22.47 -2.20
N ALA A 130 6.36 -21.52 -3.11
CA ALA A 130 5.34 -21.58 -4.14
C ALA A 130 5.63 -22.68 -5.18
N HIS A 131 4.57 -23.24 -5.76
CA HIS A 131 4.71 -24.20 -6.84
C HIS A 131 5.29 -23.52 -8.10
N ALA A 132 6.12 -24.24 -8.87
CA ALA A 132 6.79 -23.68 -10.06
C ALA A 132 5.85 -23.09 -11.14
N GLY A 133 4.57 -23.46 -11.12
CA GLY A 133 3.54 -22.92 -12.02
C GLY A 133 2.81 -21.68 -11.49
N ALA A 134 3.16 -21.16 -10.30
CA ALA A 134 2.48 -20.03 -9.71
C ALA A 134 2.70 -18.73 -10.51
N PRO A 135 3.93 -18.42 -10.99
CA PRO A 135 4.16 -17.23 -11.82
C PRO A 135 3.31 -17.20 -13.10
N ILE A 136 3.22 -18.32 -13.82
CA ILE A 136 2.41 -18.37 -15.06
C ILE A 136 0.91 -18.25 -14.77
N THR A 137 0.46 -18.73 -13.62
CA THR A 137 -0.92 -18.52 -13.16
C THR A 137 -1.15 -17.04 -12.84
N TRP A 138 -0.24 -16.39 -12.11
CA TRP A 138 -0.34 -14.96 -11.82
C TRP A 138 -0.39 -14.11 -13.10
N HIS A 139 0.39 -14.44 -14.13
CA HIS A 139 0.30 -13.75 -15.42
C HIS A 139 -1.07 -13.88 -16.12
N ARG A 140 -1.78 -14.99 -15.91
CA ARG A 140 -3.16 -15.16 -16.40
C ARG A 140 -4.10 -14.21 -15.68
N GLU A 141 -3.99 -14.14 -14.35
CA GLU A 141 -4.78 -13.22 -13.52
C GLU A 141 -4.48 -11.76 -13.86
N LEU A 142 -3.21 -11.42 -14.12
CA LEU A 142 -2.81 -10.09 -14.57
C LEU A 142 -3.48 -9.71 -15.90
N ALA A 143 -3.60 -10.65 -16.85
CA ALA A 143 -4.26 -10.40 -18.13
C ALA A 143 -5.74 -10.05 -17.95
N GLU A 144 -6.44 -10.75 -17.06
CA GLU A 144 -7.84 -10.45 -16.74
C GLU A 144 -7.98 -9.13 -15.97
N ALA A 145 -7.09 -8.88 -15.02
CA ALA A 145 -7.10 -7.65 -14.25
C ALA A 145 -6.82 -6.41 -15.11
N LYS A 146 -5.96 -6.51 -16.13
CA LYS A 146 -5.74 -5.42 -17.10
C LYS A 146 -7.04 -4.97 -17.78
N HIS A 147 -7.92 -5.90 -18.10
CA HIS A 147 -9.23 -5.56 -18.68
C HIS A 147 -10.09 -4.79 -17.66
N ARG A 148 -10.16 -5.26 -16.41
CA ARG A 148 -10.87 -4.55 -15.33
C ARG A 148 -10.31 -3.15 -15.09
N LEU A 149 -8.99 -3.04 -14.92
CA LEU A 149 -8.31 -1.75 -14.74
C LEU A 149 -8.64 -0.76 -15.87
N HIS A 150 -8.64 -1.24 -17.13
CA HIS A 150 -9.00 -0.42 -18.28
C HIS A 150 -10.43 0.14 -18.20
N GLU A 151 -11.40 -0.72 -17.87
CA GLU A 151 -12.80 -0.32 -17.73
C GLU A 151 -12.96 0.72 -16.61
N TRP A 152 -12.22 0.60 -15.50
CA TRP A 152 -12.35 1.51 -14.36
C TRP A 152 -11.77 2.88 -14.70
N VAL A 153 -10.61 2.90 -15.37
CA VAL A 153 -9.99 4.13 -15.91
C VAL A 153 -10.90 4.80 -16.94
N SER A 154 -11.53 4.01 -17.81
CA SER A 154 -12.48 4.51 -18.80
C SER A 154 -13.72 5.12 -18.13
N GLN A 155 -14.19 4.55 -17.02
CA GLN A 155 -15.32 5.07 -16.26
C GLN A 155 -15.00 6.37 -15.53
N SER A 156 -13.80 6.52 -14.96
CA SER A 156 -13.40 7.75 -14.28
C SER A 156 -13.09 8.89 -15.25
N GLY A 157 -12.59 8.57 -16.45
CA GLY A 157 -12.20 9.56 -17.46
C GLY A 157 -10.92 10.32 -17.09
N THR A 158 -10.09 9.71 -16.24
CA THR A 158 -8.76 10.24 -15.88
C THR A 158 -7.81 10.20 -17.08
N SER A 159 -6.89 11.16 -17.14
CA SER A 159 -5.96 11.38 -18.25
C SER A 159 -4.55 11.70 -17.73
N LEU A 160 -3.61 11.96 -18.63
CA LEU A 160 -2.20 12.13 -18.24
C LEU A 160 -1.99 13.39 -17.41
N THR A 161 -2.80 14.42 -17.70
CA THR A 161 -2.67 15.76 -17.14
C THR A 161 -3.81 16.13 -16.22
N GLU A 162 -4.91 15.37 -16.21
CA GLU A 162 -6.10 15.67 -15.42
C GLU A 162 -6.69 14.40 -14.85
N ASP A 163 -7.01 14.44 -13.55
CA ASP A 163 -7.68 13.38 -12.83
C ASP A 163 -9.16 13.70 -12.59
N ARG A 164 -9.99 12.67 -12.54
CA ARG A 164 -11.42 12.80 -12.29
C ARG A 164 -11.87 11.71 -11.32
N PRO A 165 -12.51 12.06 -10.19
CA PRO A 165 -13.04 11.05 -9.28
C PRO A 165 -14.06 10.15 -9.99
N THR A 166 -14.03 8.87 -9.67
CA THR A 166 -14.98 7.89 -10.23
C THR A 166 -16.41 8.26 -9.82
N PRO A 167 -17.34 8.42 -10.77
CA PRO A 167 -18.69 8.87 -10.47
C PRO A 167 -19.42 7.83 -9.61
N VAL A 168 -20.03 8.28 -8.52
CA VAL A 168 -20.87 7.45 -7.65
C VAL A 168 -22.32 7.84 -7.85
N THR A 169 -23.13 6.88 -8.29
CA THR A 169 -24.58 7.05 -8.39
C THR A 169 -25.20 7.01 -7.00
N LEU A 170 -25.80 8.11 -6.57
CA LEU A 170 -26.57 8.16 -5.33
C LEU A 170 -27.91 7.44 -5.48
N TRP A 171 -28.27 6.64 -4.49
CA TRP A 171 -29.52 5.89 -4.48
C TRP A 171 -30.63 6.64 -3.74
N PRO A 172 -31.91 6.37 -4.05
CA PRO A 172 -33.03 6.96 -3.32
C PRO A 172 -32.93 6.69 -1.81
N GLY A 173 -32.99 7.76 -1.01
CA GLY A 173 -32.86 7.70 0.45
C GLY A 173 -31.45 7.97 0.97
N GLU A 174 -30.43 8.02 0.11
CA GLU A 174 -29.10 8.46 0.50
C GLU A 174 -29.04 9.98 0.70
N PRO A 175 -28.25 10.47 1.67
CA PRO A 175 -28.01 11.91 1.82
C PRO A 175 -27.49 12.52 0.51
N GLY A 176 -28.10 13.61 0.07
CA GLY A 176 -27.72 14.29 -1.18
C GLY A 176 -28.40 13.75 -2.44
N PHE A 177 -29.21 12.68 -2.36
CA PHE A 177 -30.05 12.24 -3.47
C PHE A 177 -31.01 13.35 -3.90
N GLY A 178 -30.99 13.70 -5.20
CA GLY A 178 -31.82 14.77 -5.77
C GLY A 178 -31.36 16.21 -5.45
N ALA A 179 -30.24 16.39 -4.73
CA ALA A 179 -29.69 17.73 -4.50
C ALA A 179 -28.92 18.22 -5.74
N GLU A 180 -29.13 19.48 -6.10
CA GLU A 180 -28.57 20.09 -7.31
C GLU A 180 -27.04 20.21 -7.27
N GLN A 181 -26.46 20.33 -6.09
CA GLN A 181 -25.02 20.53 -5.91
C GLN A 181 -24.23 19.21 -6.01
N THR A 182 -24.81 18.09 -5.57
CA THR A 182 -24.07 16.82 -5.40
C THR A 182 -23.55 16.24 -6.71
N TRP A 183 -24.21 16.51 -7.84
CA TRP A 183 -23.76 16.05 -9.17
C TRP A 183 -22.89 17.07 -9.92
N LYS A 184 -22.89 18.35 -9.51
CA LYS A 184 -22.12 19.41 -10.18
C LYS A 184 -20.63 19.39 -9.82
N ASP A 185 -20.32 18.94 -8.60
CA ASP A 185 -18.94 18.86 -8.08
C ASP A 185 -18.32 17.47 -8.33
N ALA A 186 -19.15 16.44 -8.53
CA ALA A 186 -18.73 15.08 -8.87
C ALA A 186 -18.27 14.99 -10.33
N GLY A 187 -17.05 15.43 -10.61
CA GLY A 187 -16.43 15.25 -11.94
C GLY A 187 -15.62 16.44 -12.46
N GLN A 188 -15.35 17.46 -11.64
CA GLN A 188 -14.41 18.52 -12.04
C GLN A 188 -13.00 17.94 -12.21
N PRO A 189 -12.35 18.13 -13.37
CA PRO A 189 -11.00 17.66 -13.58
C PRO A 189 -10.03 18.36 -12.63
N THR A 190 -9.18 17.59 -11.96
CA THR A 190 -8.09 18.11 -11.14
C THR A 190 -6.78 17.98 -11.92
N PRO A 191 -6.05 19.08 -12.18
CA PRO A 191 -4.79 19.00 -12.92
C PRO A 191 -3.73 18.22 -12.13
N ILE A 192 -2.98 17.37 -12.84
CA ILE A 192 -1.90 16.55 -12.31
C ILE A 192 -0.59 17.29 -12.55
N ALA A 193 -0.07 17.95 -11.50
CA ALA A 193 1.20 18.69 -11.58
C ALA A 193 2.42 17.83 -11.24
N ASP A 194 2.36 17.11 -10.12
CA ASP A 194 3.41 16.19 -9.66
C ASP A 194 2.75 14.99 -8.98
N ARG A 195 2.82 13.83 -9.64
CA ARG A 195 2.27 12.56 -9.15
C ARG A 195 2.86 12.16 -7.79
N GLY A 196 4.17 12.30 -7.63
CA GLY A 196 4.88 11.86 -6.42
C GLY A 196 4.55 12.76 -5.23
N ALA A 197 4.46 14.08 -5.46
CA ALA A 197 4.00 15.00 -4.42
C ALA A 197 2.54 14.72 -4.02
N ASP A 198 1.67 14.46 -4.99
CA ASP A 198 0.27 14.12 -4.74
C ASP A 198 0.13 12.83 -3.93
N PHE A 199 0.88 11.78 -4.29
CA PHE A 199 0.90 10.51 -3.56
C PHE A 199 1.33 10.71 -2.10
N ARG A 200 2.41 11.46 -1.85
CA ARG A 200 2.88 11.75 -0.48
C ARG A 200 1.85 12.53 0.33
N ALA A 201 1.19 13.51 -0.27
CA ALA A 201 0.14 14.28 0.38
C ALA A 201 -1.06 13.40 0.74
N TRP A 202 -1.55 12.61 -0.22
CA TRP A 202 -2.64 11.66 -0.02
C TRP A 202 -2.34 10.63 1.07
N MET A 203 -1.12 10.08 1.08
CA MET A 203 -0.67 9.13 2.10
C MET A 203 -0.63 9.79 3.49
N ALA A 204 -0.11 11.01 3.60
CA ALA A 204 -0.07 11.74 4.86
C ALA A 204 -1.50 12.00 5.41
N GLU A 205 -2.45 12.34 4.53
CA GLU A 205 -3.86 12.50 4.88
C GLU A 205 -4.50 11.18 5.34
N ASP A 206 -4.27 10.07 4.63
CA ASP A 206 -4.77 8.74 5.02
C ASP A 206 -4.26 8.32 6.40
N VAL A 207 -2.94 8.45 6.63
CA VAL A 207 -2.31 8.10 7.91
C VAL A 207 -2.84 9.01 9.04
N ALA A 208 -2.99 10.31 8.81
CA ALA A 208 -3.54 11.23 9.80
C ALA A 208 -5.00 10.88 10.15
N ARG A 209 -5.83 10.55 9.15
CA ARG A 209 -7.20 10.08 9.36
C ARG A 209 -7.24 8.82 10.22
N ARG A 210 -6.40 7.83 9.93
CA ARG A 210 -6.32 6.57 10.70
C ARG A 210 -5.89 6.83 12.15
N ARG A 211 -4.87 7.68 12.37
CA ARG A 211 -4.43 8.08 13.72
C ARG A 211 -5.54 8.75 14.52
N ALA A 212 -6.36 9.59 13.88
CA ALA A 212 -7.50 10.24 14.54
C ALA A 212 -8.55 9.21 15.01
N VAL A 213 -8.83 8.19 14.19
CA VAL A 213 -9.73 7.09 14.55
C VAL A 213 -9.14 6.26 15.70
N GLU A 214 -7.87 5.89 15.62
CA GLU A 214 -7.17 5.13 16.67
C GLU A 214 -7.16 5.89 18.00
N ALA A 215 -6.90 7.20 17.97
CA ALA A 215 -6.94 8.05 19.15
C ALA A 215 -8.35 8.10 19.77
N ARG A 216 -9.40 8.18 18.95
CA ARG A 216 -10.80 8.12 19.41
C ARG A 216 -11.09 6.80 20.10
N VAL A 217 -10.78 5.68 19.45
CA VAL A 217 -10.99 4.33 19.99
C VAL A 217 -10.20 4.14 21.29
N SER A 218 -8.94 4.59 21.34
CA SER A 218 -8.11 4.51 22.54
C SER A 218 -8.67 5.35 23.70
N ALA A 219 -9.21 6.53 23.42
CA ALA A 219 -9.87 7.37 24.42
C ALA A 219 -11.14 6.69 24.97
N ASP A 220 -11.96 6.12 24.08
CA ASP A 220 -13.20 5.42 24.47
C ASP A 220 -12.92 4.18 25.33
N LEU A 221 -11.85 3.44 25.03
CA LEU A 221 -11.42 2.27 25.83
C LEU A 221 -10.82 2.66 27.19
N ARG A 222 -10.18 3.83 27.29
CA ARG A 222 -9.59 4.34 28.54
C ARG A 222 -10.60 5.04 29.44
N ALA A 223 -11.75 5.45 28.91
CA ALA A 223 -12.82 6.02 29.71
C ALA A 223 -13.36 4.95 30.67
N PRO A 224 -13.31 5.17 32.01
CA PRO A 224 -13.88 4.21 32.93
C PRO A 224 -15.38 4.03 32.65
N MET A 225 -15.88 2.81 32.83
CA MET A 225 -17.30 2.38 32.72
C MET A 225 -18.22 3.09 33.76
N LEU A 226 -18.07 4.39 33.99
CA LEU A 226 -18.80 5.17 35.00
C LEU A 226 -19.94 6.01 34.43
N GLY A 227 -20.29 5.84 33.14
CA GLY A 227 -21.32 6.65 32.48
C GLY A 227 -22.50 5.92 31.85
N ARG A 228 -22.50 4.58 31.72
CA ARG A 228 -23.58 3.86 31.01
C ARG A 228 -24.80 3.53 31.87
N HIS A 229 -24.83 3.96 33.14
CA HIS A 229 -25.92 3.64 34.09
C HIS A 229 -26.72 4.84 34.60
N LEU A 230 -26.48 6.07 34.11
CA LEU A 230 -27.21 7.26 34.61
C LEU A 230 -28.32 7.79 33.68
N LEU A 231 -28.63 7.14 32.55
CA LEU A 231 -29.73 7.57 31.67
C LEU A 231 -31.04 6.79 31.85
N HIS A 232 -31.16 5.91 32.85
CA HIS A 232 -32.39 5.13 33.06
C HIS A 232 -33.11 5.34 34.41
N ARG A 233 -32.69 6.29 35.26
CA ARG A 233 -33.26 6.44 36.62
C ARG A 233 -33.94 7.78 36.94
N ASP A 234 -34.41 8.53 35.95
CA ASP A 234 -35.27 9.71 36.19
C ASP A 234 -36.46 9.79 35.22
N ALA A 235 -37.20 8.68 35.06
CA ALA A 235 -38.54 8.68 34.45
C ALA A 235 -39.58 8.11 35.41
N GLY A 236 -39.47 8.47 36.70
CA GLY A 236 -40.32 7.95 37.76
C GLY A 236 -40.58 8.97 38.86
N ARG A 237 -40.99 10.20 38.53
CA ARG A 237 -41.79 11.07 39.41
C ARG A 237 -42.28 12.34 38.70
N ALA A 238 -43.53 12.34 38.25
CA ALA A 238 -44.46 13.47 38.36
C ALA A 238 -45.80 13.09 37.72
N GLU A 239 -46.83 13.11 38.58
CA GLU A 239 -48.29 13.25 38.36
C GLU A 239 -49.04 12.30 37.41
#